data_AF-A0A960F459-F1
#
_entry.id   AF-A0A960F459-F1
#
_cell.length_a   1.000
_cell.length_b   1.000
_cell.length_c   1.000
_cell.angle_alpha   90.00
_cell.angle_beta   90.00
_cell.angle_gamma   90.00
#
_symmetry.space_group_name_H-M   'P 1'
#
loop_
_entity.id
_entity.type
_entity.pdbx_description
1 polymer ?
#
loop_
_entity_poly.entity_id
_entity_poly.type
_entity_poly.pdbx_seq_one_letter_code
_entity_poly.pdbx_strand_id
1 'polypeptide(L)'
;AEEYPVAAVDYLVETGLADQNGFNAYQWGGYLIWRGVPVFIDGRADVYGDDFLHEYNETRQLEADWAEPLERYDVDYVLIAPDEQLRTLLGESDGWTVAYEDDVAVVFVRA
;
A
#
# COMPACT_ATOMS: atom_id res chain seq x y z
N ALA A 1 -14.69 -11.36 8.70
CA ALA A 1 -15.30 -10.51 7.66
C ALA A 1 -14.16 -9.70 7.10
N GLU A 2 -14.02 -9.57 5.78
CA GLU A 2 -13.06 -8.63 5.21
C GLU A 2 -13.53 -7.21 5.56
N GLU A 3 -12.80 -6.54 6.44
CA GLU A 3 -13.05 -5.14 6.79
C GLU A 3 -12.28 -4.25 5.80
N TYR A 4 -13.01 -3.31 5.18
CA TYR A 4 -12.43 -2.35 4.24
C TYR A 4 -11.78 -1.20 5.00
N PRO A 5 -10.72 -0.58 4.46
CA PRO A 5 -9.96 0.49 5.11
C PRO A 5 -10.68 1.84 4.97
N VAL A 6 -11.95 1.93 5.40
CA VAL A 6 -12.80 3.10 5.12
C VAL A 6 -12.20 4.38 5.69
N ALA A 7 -11.85 4.36 6.97
CA ALA A 7 -11.34 5.54 7.67
C ALA A 7 -9.93 5.93 7.19
N ALA A 8 -9.07 4.96 6.90
CA ALA A 8 -7.76 5.22 6.28
C ALA A 8 -7.89 5.84 4.88
N VAL A 9 -8.85 5.39 4.06
CA VAL A 9 -9.08 5.99 2.73
C VAL A 9 -9.72 7.37 2.83
N ASP A 10 -10.60 7.60 3.81
CA ASP A 10 -11.11 8.95 4.10
C ASP A 10 -9.95 9.89 4.45
N TYR A 11 -9.03 9.45 5.31
CA TYR A 11 -7.80 10.19 5.64
C TYR A 11 -6.95 10.51 4.40
N LEU A 12 -6.73 9.55 3.50
CA LEU A 12 -5.98 9.78 2.26
C LEU A 12 -6.61 10.88 1.38
N VAL A 13 -7.95 10.89 1.27
CA VAL A 13 -8.68 11.88 0.47
C VAL A 13 -8.64 13.25 1.14
N GLU A 14 -8.87 13.31 2.45
CA GLU A 14 -8.90 14.58 3.21
C GLU A 14 -7.55 15.28 3.27
N THR A 15 -6.46 14.52 3.26
CA THR A 15 -5.08 15.05 3.30
C THR A 15 -4.49 15.34 1.91
N GLY A 16 -5.14 14.90 0.83
CA GLY A 16 -4.63 15.00 -0.54
C GLY A 16 -3.58 13.94 -0.89
N LEU A 17 -3.33 12.96 0.00
CA LEU A 17 -2.44 11.83 -0.28
C LEU A 17 -3.00 10.92 -1.37
N ALA A 18 -4.33 10.82 -1.51
CA ALA A 18 -4.96 10.02 -2.56
C ALA A 18 -4.62 10.48 -4.00
N ASP A 19 -4.09 11.70 -4.17
CA ASP A 19 -3.62 12.23 -5.46
C ASP A 19 -2.15 11.91 -5.75
N GLN A 20 -1.43 11.29 -4.81
CA GLN A 20 -0.01 10.92 -4.90
C GLN A 20 0.16 9.45 -5.33
N ASN A 21 1.40 8.99 -5.51
CA ASN A 21 1.67 7.60 -5.88
C ASN A 21 1.50 6.67 -4.66
N GLY A 22 0.45 5.84 -4.68
CA GLY A 22 0.15 4.91 -3.60
C GLY A 22 0.57 3.48 -3.88
N PHE A 23 1.06 2.77 -2.87
CA PHE A 23 1.10 1.31 -2.81
C PHE A 23 -0.05 0.79 -1.94
N ASN A 24 -0.82 -0.20 -2.42
CA ASN A 24 -1.94 -0.74 -1.66
C ASN A 24 -1.90 -2.27 -1.48
N ALA A 25 -2.52 -2.76 -0.41
CA ALA A 25 -2.82 -4.18 -0.26
C ALA A 25 -3.75 -4.67 -1.39
N TYR A 26 -3.41 -5.81 -1.98
CA TYR A 26 -4.09 -6.41 -3.14
C TYR A 26 -5.60 -6.53 -2.95
N GLN A 27 -5.99 -7.04 -1.78
CA GLN A 27 -7.38 -7.24 -1.39
C GLN A 27 -8.23 -5.96 -1.39
N TRP A 28 -7.62 -4.79 -1.27
CA TRP A 28 -8.33 -3.51 -1.24
C TRP A 28 -8.36 -2.78 -2.58
N GLY A 29 -7.67 -3.27 -3.61
CA GLY A 29 -7.62 -2.57 -4.91
C GLY A 29 -9.00 -2.33 -5.53
N GLY A 30 -9.89 -3.33 -5.46
CA GLY A 30 -11.28 -3.16 -5.94
C GLY A 30 -12.06 -2.09 -5.18
N TYR A 31 -11.84 -1.98 -3.86
CA TYR A 31 -12.45 -0.97 -3.01
C TYR A 31 -11.92 0.43 -3.32
N LEU A 32 -10.61 0.57 -3.51
CA LEU A 32 -9.98 1.85 -3.88
C LEU A 32 -10.49 2.35 -5.24
N ILE A 33 -10.62 1.46 -6.23
CA ILE A 33 -11.24 1.80 -7.52
C ILE A 33 -12.67 2.31 -7.33
N TRP A 34 -13.47 1.64 -6.49
CA TRP A 34 -14.84 2.11 -6.18
C TRP A 34 -14.85 3.50 -5.52
N ARG A 35 -13.84 3.81 -4.70
CA ARG A 35 -13.63 5.12 -4.07
C ARG A 35 -13.07 6.20 -5.01
N GLY A 36 -12.65 5.82 -6.23
CA GLY A 36 -11.98 6.73 -7.17
C GLY A 36 -10.53 7.02 -6.82
N VAL A 37 -9.90 6.20 -5.99
CA VAL A 37 -8.48 6.30 -5.62
C VAL A 37 -7.64 5.43 -6.57
N PRO A 38 -6.56 5.95 -7.17
CA PRO A 38 -5.63 5.16 -7.98
C PRO A 38 -5.08 3.96 -7.19
N VAL A 39 -4.77 2.88 -7.91
CA VAL A 39 -4.27 1.63 -7.31
C VAL A 39 -2.92 1.25 -7.88
N PHE A 40 -2.06 0.72 -7.02
CA PHE A 40 -0.87 0.00 -7.43
C PHE A 40 -1.25 -1.36 -8.02
N ILE A 41 -2.18 -2.04 -7.36
CA ILE A 41 -2.65 -3.37 -7.73
C ILE A 41 -4.12 -3.57 -7.34
N ASP A 42 -4.83 -4.38 -8.11
CA ASP A 42 -6.18 -4.85 -7.78
C ASP A 42 -6.42 -6.29 -8.20
N GLY A 43 -7.64 -6.79 -7.96
CA GLY A 43 -8.05 -8.17 -8.19
C GLY A 43 -7.92 -8.71 -9.62
N ARG A 44 -7.61 -7.87 -10.60
CA ARG A 44 -7.39 -8.24 -12.01
C ARG A 44 -5.97 -8.76 -12.26
N ALA A 45 -5.52 -9.75 -11.49
CA ALA A 45 -4.14 -10.26 -11.52
C ALA A 45 -3.65 -10.65 -12.93
N ASP A 46 -4.53 -11.20 -13.75
CA ASP A 46 -4.30 -11.58 -15.16
C ASP A 46 -3.92 -10.41 -16.08
N VAL A 47 -4.19 -9.17 -15.68
CA VAL A 47 -3.82 -7.94 -16.42
C VAL A 47 -2.39 -7.50 -16.12
N TYR A 48 -1.87 -7.79 -14.93
CA TYR A 48 -0.58 -7.29 -14.45
C TYR A 48 0.61 -8.14 -14.92
N GLY A 49 0.39 -9.43 -15.19
CA GLY A 49 1.44 -10.36 -15.63
C GLY A 49 2.33 -10.85 -14.48
N ASP A 50 2.98 -11.99 -14.71
CA ASP A 50 3.69 -12.73 -13.65
C ASP A 50 4.85 -11.95 -13.04
N ASP A 51 5.63 -11.22 -13.85
CA ASP A 51 6.79 -10.47 -13.37
C ASP A 51 6.40 -9.36 -12.37
N PHE A 52 5.33 -8.61 -12.66
CA PHE A 52 4.83 -7.57 -11.75
C PHE A 52 4.25 -8.17 -10.48
N LEU A 53 3.50 -9.28 -10.60
CA LEU A 53 2.96 -9.97 -9.43
C LEU A 53 4.07 -10.53 -8.54
N HIS A 54 5.19 -10.97 -9.13
CA HIS A 54 6.36 -11.39 -8.38
C HIS A 54 6.96 -10.22 -7.60
N GLU A 55 7.24 -9.10 -8.27
CA GLU A 55 7.78 -7.88 -7.64
C GLU A 55 6.88 -7.36 -6.51
N TYR A 56 5.56 -7.37 -6.71
CA TYR A 56 4.60 -7.02 -5.67
C TYR A 56 4.69 -7.93 -4.43
N ASN A 57 4.91 -9.23 -4.64
CA ASN A 57 5.06 -10.19 -3.56
C ASN A 57 6.41 -10.03 -2.83
N GLU A 58 7.50 -9.76 -3.56
CA GLU A 58 8.83 -9.49 -2.97
C GLU A 58 8.77 -8.27 -2.04
N THR A 59 8.11 -7.19 -2.49
CA THR A 59 7.83 -5.98 -1.69
C THR A 59 7.14 -6.33 -0.36
N ARG A 60 6.27 -7.35 -0.34
CA ARG A 60 5.45 -7.70 0.84
C ARG A 60 6.13 -8.69 1.80
N GLN A 61 7.17 -9.41 1.41
CA GLN A 61 7.59 -10.65 2.08
C GLN A 61 8.94 -10.64 2.85
N LEU A 62 9.40 -9.50 3.40
CA LEU A 62 10.68 -9.41 4.14
C LEU A 62 11.91 -9.82 3.31
N GLU A 63 11.82 -9.78 1.98
CA GLU A 63 12.96 -10.11 1.13
C GLU A 63 13.92 -8.91 1.05
N ALA A 64 15.19 -9.18 0.71
CA ALA A 64 16.27 -8.20 0.82
C ALA A 64 16.02 -6.90 0.04
N ASP A 65 15.24 -6.97 -1.04
CA ASP A 65 15.03 -5.89 -1.99
C ASP A 65 13.61 -5.28 -1.90
N TRP A 66 12.90 -5.44 -0.77
CA TRP A 66 11.53 -4.96 -0.56
C TRP A 66 11.32 -3.46 -0.86
N ALA A 67 12.36 -2.65 -0.69
CA ALA A 67 12.29 -1.20 -0.90
C ALA A 67 12.42 -0.80 -2.38
N GLU A 68 13.06 -1.63 -3.21
CA GLU A 68 13.36 -1.28 -4.61
C GLU A 68 12.09 -0.98 -5.42
N PRO A 69 10.99 -1.77 -5.32
CA PRO A 69 9.76 -1.45 -6.03
C PRO A 69 9.15 -0.13 -5.56
N LEU A 70 9.16 0.15 -4.25
CA LEU A 70 8.62 1.41 -3.72
C LEU A 70 9.40 2.62 -4.24
N GLU A 71 10.72 2.50 -4.38
CA GLU A 71 11.56 3.54 -4.98
C GLU A 71 11.34 3.67 -6.50
N ARG A 72 11.28 2.53 -7.22
CA ARG A 72 11.11 2.47 -8.68
C ARG A 72 9.82 3.12 -9.15
N TYR A 73 8.73 2.89 -8.42
CA TYR A 73 7.42 3.48 -8.72
C TYR A 73 7.19 4.84 -8.05
N ASP A 74 8.22 5.40 -7.41
CA ASP A 74 8.19 6.69 -6.72
C ASP A 74 7.00 6.79 -5.75
N VAL A 75 6.84 5.76 -4.90
CA VAL A 75 5.71 5.64 -3.97
C VAL A 75 5.84 6.70 -2.88
N ASP A 76 4.77 7.45 -2.69
CA ASP A 76 4.63 8.51 -1.69
C ASP A 76 3.93 8.03 -0.42
N TYR A 77 3.00 7.08 -0.56
CA TYR A 77 2.29 6.48 0.57
C TYR A 77 2.05 4.97 0.39
N VAL A 78 1.97 4.26 1.52
CA VAL A 78 1.68 2.82 1.57
C VAL A 78 0.43 2.60 2.42
N LEU A 79 -0.59 1.91 1.88
CA LEU A 79 -1.81 1.49 2.56
C LEU A 79 -1.86 -0.04 2.66
N ILE A 80 -1.65 -0.58 3.87
CA ILE A 80 -1.62 -2.03 4.13
C ILE A 80 -2.36 -2.40 5.42
N ALA A 81 -2.65 -3.68 5.61
CA ALA A 81 -3.21 -4.18 6.86
C ALA A 81 -2.14 -4.22 7.98
N PRO A 82 -2.53 -4.06 9.26
CA PRO A 82 -1.57 -4.03 10.38
C PRO A 82 -0.78 -5.33 10.57
N ASP A 83 -1.29 -6.47 10.08
CA ASP A 83 -0.69 -7.80 10.18
C ASP A 83 0.25 -8.14 9.01
N GLU A 84 0.43 -7.22 8.04
CA GLU A 84 1.35 -7.42 6.94
C GLU A 84 2.82 -7.30 7.36
N GLN A 85 3.68 -8.19 6.85
CA GLN A 85 5.11 -8.17 7.14
C GLN A 85 5.80 -6.86 6.75
N LEU A 86 5.36 -6.24 5.64
CA LEU A 86 5.85 -4.94 5.16
C LEU A 86 5.68 -3.83 6.22
N ARG A 87 4.67 -3.91 7.11
CA ARG A 87 4.49 -2.95 8.21
C ARG A 87 5.70 -2.91 9.14
N THR A 88 6.33 -4.05 9.40
CA THR A 88 7.53 -4.12 10.23
C THR A 88 8.72 -3.46 9.54
N LEU A 89 8.96 -3.79 8.26
CA LEU A 89 10.06 -3.22 7.47
C LEU A 89 9.96 -1.70 7.35
N LEU A 90 8.76 -1.19 7.07
CA LEU A 90 8.52 0.26 6.97
C LEU A 90 8.72 0.94 8.33
N GLY A 91 8.31 0.31 9.44
CA GLY A 91 8.49 0.84 10.78
C GLY A 91 9.94 0.85 11.29
N GLU A 92 10.81 0.01 10.71
CA GLU A 92 12.25 -0.03 11.02
C GLU A 92 13.08 0.85 10.06
N SER A 93 12.47 1.39 9.00
CA SER A 93 13.12 2.25 8.01
C SER A 93 13.07 3.72 8.40
N ASP A 94 14.19 4.43 8.26
CA ASP A 94 14.24 5.90 8.44
C ASP A 94 13.50 6.67 7.32
N GLY A 95 13.14 6.01 6.22
CA GLY A 95 12.52 6.63 5.04
C GLY A 95 10.98 6.73 5.08
N TRP A 96 10.35 6.16 6.11
CA TRP A 96 8.89 6.07 6.21
C TRP A 96 8.39 6.45 7.60
N THR A 97 7.22 7.07 7.66
CA THR A 97 6.56 7.43 8.93
C THR A 97 5.10 7.03 8.90
N VAL A 98 4.58 6.56 10.03
CA VAL A 98 3.14 6.28 10.18
C VAL A 98 2.37 7.59 10.19
N ALA A 99 1.50 7.79 9.20
CA ALA A 99 0.62 8.95 9.07
C ALA A 99 -0.78 8.68 9.65
N TYR A 100 -1.23 7.42 9.58
CA TYR A 100 -2.51 6.95 10.10
C TYR A 100 -2.41 5.48 10.51
N GLU A 101 -3.09 5.08 11.59
CA GLU A 101 -3.20 3.68 12.02
C GLU A 101 -4.52 3.48 12.77
N ASP A 102 -5.26 2.43 12.40
CA ASP A 102 -6.40 1.90 13.13
C ASP A 102 -6.37 0.36 13.16
N ASP A 103 -7.42 -0.27 13.67
CA ASP A 103 -7.51 -1.74 13.77
C ASP A 103 -7.60 -2.44 12.38
N VAL A 104 -7.83 -1.69 11.29
CA VAL A 104 -8.06 -2.23 9.94
C VAL A 104 -6.88 -1.95 9.01
N ALA A 105 -6.23 -0.78 9.12
CA ALA A 105 -5.23 -0.32 8.17
C ALA A 105 -4.18 0.60 8.79
N VAL A 106 -3.00 0.58 8.17
CA VAL A 106 -1.90 1.51 8.43
C VAL A 106 -1.59 2.26 7.15
N VAL A 107 -1.39 3.58 7.26
CA VAL A 107 -0.87 4.43 6.20
C VAL A 107 0.53 4.89 6.60
N PHE A 108 1.52 4.53 5.79
CA PHE A 108 2.85 5.13 5.84
C PHE A 108 2.98 6.22 4.78
N VAL A 109 3.76 7.25 5.08
CA VAL A 109 4.18 8.28 4.11
C VAL A 109 5.70 8.36 4.06
N ARG A 110 6.23 8.68 2.89
CA ARG A 110 7.67 8.88 2.70
C ARG A 110 8.14 10.11 3.47
N ALA A 111 9.27 10.01 4.16
CA ALA A 111 9.85 11.06 5.02
C ALA A 111 10.66 12.12 4.24
#